data_AF-A0A833DSM0-F1
#
_entry.id   AF-A0A833DSM0-F1
#
_cell.length_a   1.000
_cell.length_b   1.000
_cell.length_c   1.000
_cell.angle_alpha   90.00
_cell.angle_beta   90.00
_cell.angle_gamma   90.00
#
_symmetry.space_group_name_H-M   'P 1'
#
loop_
_entity.id
_entity.type
_entity.pdbx_description
1 polymer ?
#
loop_
_entity_poly.entity_id
_entity_poly.type
_entity_poly.pdbx_seq_one_letter_code
_entity_poly.pdbx_strand_id
1 'polypeptide(L)'
;MVRIDYNRCNGCKRCVELCPVHALEVVDGLPRPINSKCIACFGCVVVCPSNAITVEIDKSSYSVIHVEIYRDRQATLNSIVYTYRVQERQPSSQGQSG
;
A
#
# COMPACT_ATOMS: atom_id res chain seq x y z
N MET A 1 -2.50 -8.57 2.72
CA MET A 1 -1.88 -9.90 2.82
C MET A 1 -1.99 -10.62 1.50
N VAL A 2 -0.94 -11.36 1.16
CA VAL A 2 -0.74 -12.04 -0.12
C VAL A 2 -1.51 -13.36 -0.15
N ARG A 3 -2.17 -13.64 -1.28
CA ARG A 3 -2.71 -14.95 -1.65
C ARG A 3 -2.17 -15.36 -3.00
N ILE A 4 -1.91 -16.66 -3.17
CA ILE A 4 -1.37 -17.22 -4.40
C ILE A 4 -2.30 -18.32 -4.90
N ASP A 5 -2.73 -18.23 -6.15
CA ASP A 5 -3.40 -19.29 -6.88
C ASP A 5 -2.35 -20.25 -7.44
N TYR A 6 -2.17 -21.40 -6.78
CA TYR A 6 -1.17 -22.39 -7.17
C TYR A 6 -1.49 -23.13 -8.46
N ASN A 7 -2.73 -23.08 -8.96
CA ASN A 7 -3.05 -23.65 -10.28
C ASN A 7 -2.49 -22.79 -11.42
N ARG A 8 -2.23 -21.51 -11.15
CA ARG A 8 -1.68 -20.54 -12.11
C ARG A 8 -0.22 -20.20 -11.85
N CYS A 9 0.27 -20.47 -10.65
CA CYS A 9 1.66 -20.23 -10.29
C CYS A 9 2.57 -21.25 -10.97
N ASN A 10 3.59 -20.78 -11.68
CA ASN A 10 4.58 -21.64 -12.34
C ASN A 10 5.92 -21.72 -11.59
N GLY A 11 5.99 -21.20 -10.35
CA GLY A 11 7.21 -21.26 -9.55
C GLY A 11 8.38 -20.40 -10.04
N CYS A 12 8.14 -19.37 -10.87
CA CYS A 12 9.23 -18.52 -11.40
C CYS A 12 9.93 -17.61 -10.37
N LYS A 13 9.41 -17.51 -9.14
CA LYS A 13 10.04 -16.83 -7.98
C LYS A 13 10.31 -15.32 -8.10
N ARG A 14 9.97 -14.66 -9.21
CA ARG A 14 10.10 -13.19 -9.34
C ARG A 14 9.47 -12.38 -8.20
N CYS A 15 8.35 -12.86 -7.65
CA CYS A 15 7.70 -12.23 -6.52
C CYS A 15 8.52 -12.31 -5.23
N VAL A 16 9.32 -13.37 -5.05
CA VAL A 16 10.24 -13.55 -3.91
C VAL A 16 11.41 -12.58 -4.06
N GLU A 17 12.03 -12.54 -5.25
CA GLU A 17 13.19 -11.68 -5.55
C GLU A 17 12.86 -10.19 -5.40
N LEU A 18 11.67 -9.76 -5.83
CA LEU A 18 11.26 -8.36 -5.79
C LEU A 18 10.90 -7.89 -4.36
N CYS A 19 10.52 -8.78 -3.46
CA CYS A 19 9.87 -8.38 -2.21
C CYS A 19 10.85 -7.69 -1.25
N PRO A 20 10.71 -6.37 -0.99
CA PRO A 20 11.70 -5.61 -0.21
C PRO A 20 11.69 -5.95 1.29
N VAL A 21 10.61 -6.60 1.75
CA VAL A 21 10.41 -6.97 3.16
C VAL A 21 10.45 -8.49 3.36
N HIS A 22 10.85 -9.25 2.34
CA HIS A 22 10.94 -10.70 2.36
C HIS A 22 9.67 -11.37 2.94
N ALA A 23 8.50 -10.90 2.49
CA ALA A 23 7.20 -11.44 2.88
C ALA A 23 6.79 -12.68 2.06
N LEU A 24 7.71 -13.20 1.23
CA LEU A 24 7.55 -14.41 0.43
C LEU A 24 8.83 -15.24 0.57
N GLU A 25 8.70 -16.53 0.81
CA GLU A 25 9.78 -17.51 0.84
C GLU A 25 9.55 -18.60 -0.21
N VAL A 26 10.52 -19.49 -0.42
CA VAL A 26 10.37 -20.63 -1.34
C VAL A 26 10.28 -21.92 -0.54
N VAL A 27 9.16 -22.64 -0.69
CA VAL A 27 8.94 -23.97 -0.10
C VAL A 27 8.50 -24.90 -1.22
N ASP A 28 9.16 -26.05 -1.36
CA ASP A 28 8.91 -27.03 -2.42
C ASP A 28 8.95 -26.42 -3.83
N GLY A 29 9.86 -25.47 -4.05
CA GLY A 29 10.03 -24.77 -5.33
C GLY A 29 8.97 -23.72 -5.64
N LEU A 30 7.96 -23.55 -4.79
CA LEU A 30 6.87 -22.58 -4.96
C LEU A 30 6.98 -21.42 -3.94
N PRO A 31 6.57 -20.20 -4.33
CA PRO A 31 6.49 -19.09 -3.38
C PRO A 31 5.44 -19.36 -2.30
N ARG A 32 5.77 -19.09 -1.03
CA ARG A 32 4.84 -19.12 0.12
C ARG A 32 4.85 -17.77 0.84
N PRO A 33 3.67 -17.19 1.15
CA PRO A 33 3.60 -15.88 1.81
C PRO A 33 3.79 -15.97 3.33
N ILE A 34 4.62 -15.08 3.87
CA ILE A 34 4.76 -14.79 5.30
C ILE A 34 3.97 -13.50 5.57
N ASN A 35 2.66 -13.64 5.71
CA ASN A 35 1.74 -12.51 5.66
C ASN A 35 1.91 -11.48 6.78
N SER A 36 2.49 -11.87 7.92
CA SER A 36 2.86 -10.96 9.00
C SER A 36 3.91 -9.91 8.61
N LYS A 37 4.70 -10.17 7.56
CA LYS A 37 5.71 -9.22 7.04
C LYS A 37 5.19 -8.36 5.88
N CYS A 38 4.03 -8.69 5.32
CA CYS A 38 3.54 -8.04 4.10
C CYS A 38 3.08 -6.61 4.40
N ILE A 39 3.75 -5.62 3.81
CA ILE A 39 3.38 -4.19 3.89
C ILE A 39 2.37 -3.76 2.81
N ALA A 40 1.77 -4.72 2.10
CA ALA A 40 0.82 -4.47 1.01
C ALA A 40 1.32 -3.47 -0.06
N CYS A 41 2.58 -3.57 -0.50
CA CYS A 41 3.14 -2.70 -1.55
C CYS A 41 2.72 -3.10 -2.99
N PHE A 42 2.02 -4.23 -3.15
CA PHE A 42 1.53 -4.76 -4.44
C PHE A 42 2.59 -5.15 -5.49
N GLY A 43 3.90 -5.01 -5.22
CA GLY A 43 4.94 -5.36 -6.19
C GLY A 43 4.88 -6.82 -6.70
N CYS A 44 4.54 -7.77 -5.81
CA CYS A 44 4.37 -9.17 -6.19
C CYS A 44 3.23 -9.41 -7.19
N VAL A 45 2.17 -8.59 -7.15
CA VAL A 45 1.05 -8.65 -8.10
C VAL A 45 1.53 -8.18 -9.46
N VAL A 46 2.22 -7.03 -9.50
CA VAL A 46 2.72 -6.41 -10.74
C VAL A 46 3.71 -7.31 -11.47
N VAL A 47 4.60 -7.99 -10.75
CA VAL A 47 5.67 -8.81 -11.36
C VAL A 47 5.22 -10.22 -11.74
N CYS A 48 4.03 -10.66 -11.32
CA CYS A 48 3.59 -12.03 -11.55
C CYS A 48 3.12 -12.21 -13.01
N PRO A 49 3.87 -12.92 -13.88
CA PRO A 49 3.52 -13.03 -15.30
C PRO A 49 2.23 -13.83 -15.53
N SER A 50 1.86 -14.72 -14.61
CA SER A 50 0.66 -15.55 -14.71
C SER A 50 -0.54 -14.95 -13.99
N ASN A 51 -0.42 -13.73 -13.42
CA ASN A 51 -1.45 -13.07 -12.62
C ASN A 51 -2.02 -14.00 -11.52
N ALA A 52 -1.16 -14.78 -10.89
CA ALA A 52 -1.51 -15.77 -9.87
C ALA A 52 -1.58 -15.19 -8.44
N ILE A 53 -1.29 -13.89 -8.25
CA ILE A 53 -1.12 -13.29 -6.93
C ILE A 53 -2.15 -12.19 -6.71
N THR A 54 -2.80 -12.20 -5.55
CA THR A 54 -3.66 -11.11 -5.06
C THR A 54 -3.18 -10.63 -3.69
N VAL A 55 -3.54 -9.38 -3.34
CA VAL A 55 -3.26 -8.80 -2.03
C VAL A 55 -4.55 -8.25 -1.43
N GLU A 56 -4.99 -8.83 -0.32
CA GLU A 56 -6.20 -8.43 0.41
C GLU A 56 -5.83 -7.55 1.60
N ILE A 57 -6.43 -6.37 1.75
CA ILE A 57 -6.21 -5.50 2.91
C ILE A 57 -7.47 -5.53 3.75
N ASP A 58 -7.32 -5.67 5.07
CA ASP A 58 -8.45 -5.54 5.99
C ASP A 58 -8.89 -4.07 6.06
N LYS A 59 -10.17 -3.84 5.77
CA LYS A 59 -10.79 -2.51 5.81
C LYS A 59 -10.82 -1.92 7.23
N SER A 60 -10.67 -2.75 8.27
CA SER A 60 -10.56 -2.30 9.66
C SER A 60 -9.26 -1.51 9.93
N SER A 61 -8.25 -1.69 9.08
CA SER A 61 -6.89 -1.18 9.32
C SER A 61 -6.64 0.23 8.77
N TYR A 62 -7.63 0.84 8.11
CA TYR A 62 -7.50 2.18 7.54
C TYR A 62 -8.73 3.05 7.82
N SER A 63 -8.50 4.31 8.17
CA SER A 63 -9.56 5.29 8.38
C SER A 63 -10.01 5.87 7.04
N VAL A 64 -11.31 5.85 6.76
CA VAL A 64 -11.85 6.55 5.58
C VAL A 64 -11.63 8.04 5.75
N ILE A 65 -10.84 8.64 4.85
CA ILE A 65 -10.71 10.09 4.76
C ILE A 65 -11.92 10.58 3.98
N HIS A 66 -12.81 11.29 4.66
CA HIS A 66 -13.87 12.05 4.00
C HIS A 66 -13.22 13.23 3.28
N VAL A 67 -13.21 13.17 1.95
CA VAL A 67 -12.77 14.27 1.10
C VAL A 67 -13.99 15.00 0.57
N GLU A 68 -14.10 16.28 0.91
CA GLU A 68 -15.06 17.18 0.30
C GLU A 68 -14.53 17.61 -1.07
N ILE A 69 -15.15 17.09 -2.14
CA ILE A 69 -14.80 17.48 -3.50
C ILE A 69 -15.36 18.87 -3.75
N TYR A 70 -14.51 19.90 -3.67
CA TYR A 70 -14.82 21.22 -4.20
C TYR A 70 -14.83 21.14 -5.73
N ARG A 71 -16.04 21.17 -6.33
CA ARG A 71 -16.19 21.27 -7.78
C ARG A 71 -15.90 22.69 -8.24
N ASP A 72 -14.69 22.95 -8.71
CA ASP A 72 -14.42 24.12 -9.53
C ASP A 72 -14.77 23.82 -10.99
N ARG A 73 -15.51 24.71 -11.65
CA ARG A 73 -16.27 24.42 -12.87
C ARG A 73 -15.43 24.53 -14.16
N GLN A 74 -14.09 24.66 -14.09
CA GLN A 74 -13.31 25.07 -15.28
C GLN A 74 -11.94 24.42 -15.55
N ALA A 75 -11.48 23.38 -14.87
CA ALA A 75 -10.19 22.76 -15.21
C ALA A 75 -10.34 21.40 -15.90
N THR A 76 -10.39 21.39 -17.23
CA THR A 76 -10.01 20.22 -18.03
C THR A 76 -8.52 19.97 -17.85
N LEU A 77 -8.14 19.12 -16.91
CA LEU A 77 -6.93 18.29 -16.90
C LEU A 77 -6.97 17.45 -15.61
N ASN A 78 -6.99 16.12 -15.77
CA ASN A 78 -6.92 15.13 -14.69
C ASN A 78 -5.53 15.13 -14.03
N SER A 79 -5.18 16.20 -13.33
CA SER A 79 -4.08 16.19 -12.36
C SER A 79 -4.66 16.44 -10.97
N ILE A 80 -4.72 15.38 -10.17
CA ILE A 80 -4.98 15.50 -8.74
C ILE A 80 -3.73 16.15 -8.13
N VAL A 81 -3.71 17.48 -8.07
CA VAL A 81 -2.69 18.22 -7.33
C VAL A 81 -3.12 18.18 -5.86
N TYR A 82 -2.53 17.27 -5.08
CA TYR A 82 -2.69 17.28 -3.64
C TYR A 82 -1.90 18.46 -3.06
N THR A 83 -2.54 19.59 -2.85
CA THR A 83 -1.95 20.68 -2.06
C THR A 83 -2.25 20.41 -0.57
N TYR A 84 -1.25 19.96 0.19
CA TYR A 84 -1.36 19.85 1.64
C TYR A 84 -1.11 21.22 2.27
N ARG A 85 -2.08 21.74 3.04
CA ARG A 85 -1.87 22.91 3.91
C ARG A 85 -1.14 22.46 5.18
N VAL A 86 0.06 22.98 5.39
CA VAL A 86 0.77 22.87 6.68
C VAL A 86 0.08 23.83 7.65
N GLN A 87 -0.68 23.31 8.63
CA GLN A 87 -1.10 24.11 9.77
C GLN A 87 0.10 24.26 10.70
N GLU A 88 0.65 25.48 10.79
CA GLU A 88 1.62 25.82 11.80
C GLU A 88 0.98 25.64 13.18
N ARG A 89 1.56 24.77 13.99
CA ARG A 89 1.15 24.53 15.38
C ARG A 89 1.47 25.80 16.16
N GLN A 90 0.47 26.60 16.52
CA GLN A 90 0.67 27.70 17.48
C GLN A 90 1.19 27.09 18.80
N PRO A 91 2.26 27.63 19.40
CA PRO A 91 2.72 27.17 20.70
C PRO A 91 1.66 27.51 21.75
N SER A 92 1.18 26.47 22.44
CA SER A 92 0.31 26.57 23.61
C SER A 92 0.99 27.39 24.70
N SER A 93 0.30 28.42 25.15
CA SER A 93 0.68 29.33 26.22
C SER A 93 0.78 28.64 27.58
N GLN A 94 1.75 29.05 28.40
CA GLN A 94 1.56 29.65 29.74
C GLN A 94 2.84 29.53 30.61
N GLY A 95 3.16 30.60 31.36
CA GLY A 95 3.79 30.46 32.68
C GLY A 95 4.89 31.45 33.09
N GLN A 96 4.48 32.69 33.41
CA GLN A 96 4.86 33.51 34.59
C GLN A 96 6.32 33.78 35.02
N SER A 97 6.46 35.03 35.51
CA SER A 97 7.24 35.53 36.67
C SER A 97 8.60 36.20 36.41
N GLY A 98 8.72 37.42 36.93
CA GLY A 98 9.92 38.27 36.92
C GLY A 98 9.56 39.73 36.73
#